data_AF-A0A7S2W6V0-F1
#
_entry.id   AF-A0A7S2W6V0-F1
#
_cell.length_a   1.000
_cell.length_b   1.000
_cell.length_c   1.000
_cell.angle_alpha   90.00
_cell.angle_beta   90.00
_cell.angle_gamma   90.00
#
_symmetry.space_group_name_H-M   'P 1'
#
loop_
_entity.id
_entity.type
_entity.pdbx_description
1 polymer ?
#
loop_
_entity_poly.entity_id
_entity_poly.type
_entity_poly.pdbx_seq_one_letter_code
_entity_poly.pdbx_strand_id
1 'polypeptide(L)'
;MEFSGLDIPVFVSGTLVDQSGRTLSGQTGEAFYASIRHAKPMCVGLNCALGAKHMTPFVEKLSKCVECFLHVYSNAGLPNAMGGYDESPDDMAQANKVFFENGWLNMVG
;
A
#
# COMPACT_ATOMS: atom_id res chain seq x y z
N MET A 1 12.85 10.78 20.23
CA MET A 1 11.72 9.87 20.49
C MET A 1 12.00 8.96 21.68
N GLU A 2 13.16 8.28 21.77
CA GLU A 2 13.52 7.51 22.99
C GLU A 2 13.50 8.36 24.28
N PHE A 3 13.88 9.64 24.19
CA PHE A 3 13.93 10.54 25.35
C PHE A 3 12.60 11.21 25.72
N SER A 4 11.56 11.12 24.88
CA SER A 4 10.28 11.79 25.15
C SER A 4 9.30 10.92 25.93
N GLY A 5 9.51 9.59 26.01
CA GLY A 5 8.56 8.65 26.63
C GLY A 5 7.18 8.60 25.95
N LEU A 6 7.06 9.19 24.76
CA LEU A 6 5.80 9.28 24.02
C LEU A 6 5.65 8.07 23.09
N ASP A 7 4.50 7.43 23.17
CA ASP A 7 4.05 6.42 22.21
C ASP A 7 3.37 7.14 21.03
N ILE A 8 4.13 7.36 19.95
CA ILE A 8 3.66 8.08 18.77
C ILE A 8 3.17 7.05 17.75
N PRO A 9 1.93 7.13 17.27
CA PRO A 9 1.44 6.29 16.19
C PRO A 9 2.32 6.34 14.94
N VAL A 10 2.72 5.17 14.44
CA VAL A 10 3.54 5.06 13.24
C VAL A 10 2.76 4.43 12.10
N PHE A 11 2.80 5.09 10.94
CA PHE A 11 2.36 4.55 9.66
C PHE A 11 3.59 4.09 8.89
N VAL A 12 3.55 2.88 8.33
CA VAL A 12 4.65 2.36 7.50
C VAL A 12 4.10 2.02 6.13
N SER A 13 4.65 2.62 5.07
CA SER A 13 4.24 2.33 3.70
C SER A 13 5.39 1.75 2.90
N GLY A 14 5.13 0.64 2.22
CA GLY A 14 6.09 -0.01 1.34
C GLY A 14 5.72 0.21 -0.13
N THR A 15 6.73 0.26 -1.00
CA THR A 15 6.52 0.28 -2.45
C THR A 15 6.93 -1.05 -3.05
N LEU A 16 5.99 -1.70 -3.75
CA LEU A 16 6.31 -2.81 -4.66
C LEU A 16 6.68 -2.20 -6.01
N VAL A 17 7.89 -2.48 -6.49
CA VAL A 17 8.50 -1.68 -7.57
C VAL A 17 7.84 -1.91 -8.93
N ASP A 18 7.20 -3.08 -9.12
CA ASP A 18 6.50 -3.46 -10.33
C ASP A 18 5.53 -4.64 -10.07
N GLN A 19 5.00 -5.22 -11.16
CA GLN A 19 4.10 -6.38 -11.11
C GLN A 19 4.74 -7.69 -10.61
N SER A 20 6.06 -7.75 -10.38
CA SER A 20 6.67 -8.88 -9.68
C SER A 20 6.18 -8.99 -8.23
N GLY A 21 5.61 -7.91 -7.68
CA GLY A 21 5.06 -7.87 -6.33
C GLY A 21 6.15 -7.84 -5.26
N ARG A 22 7.32 -7.26 -5.58
CA ARG A 22 8.47 -7.20 -4.68
C ARG A 22 8.92 -5.77 -4.39
N THR A 23 9.47 -5.54 -3.20
CA THR A 23 10.23 -4.34 -2.88
C THR A 23 11.54 -4.31 -3.69
N LEU A 24 12.25 -3.17 -3.67
CA LEU A 24 13.57 -3.07 -4.32
C LEU A 24 14.59 -4.10 -3.79
N SER A 25 14.48 -4.47 -2.52
CA SER A 25 15.32 -5.51 -1.88
C SER A 25 14.81 -6.94 -2.14
N GLY A 26 13.75 -7.11 -2.93
CA GLY A 26 13.23 -8.41 -3.35
C GLY A 26 12.20 -9.05 -2.42
N GLN A 27 11.72 -8.36 -1.38
CA GLN A 27 10.74 -8.91 -0.44
C GLN A 27 9.33 -8.87 -1.04
N THR A 28 8.53 -9.92 -0.84
CA THR A 28 7.08 -9.82 -1.08
C THR A 28 6.44 -8.91 -0.04
N GLY A 29 5.19 -8.48 -0.25
CA GLY A 29 4.45 -7.67 0.73
C GLY A 29 4.33 -8.36 2.10
N GLU A 30 4.07 -9.66 2.12
CA GLU A 30 3.96 -10.44 3.36
C GLU A 30 5.31 -10.54 4.07
N ALA A 31 6.40 -10.76 3.32
CA ALA A 31 7.75 -10.79 3.87
C ALA A 31 8.18 -9.42 4.43
N PHE A 32 7.82 -8.34 3.74
CA PHE A 32 8.01 -6.98 4.22
C PHE A 32 7.26 -6.77 5.55
N TYR A 33 5.96 -7.07 5.62
CA TYR A 33 5.20 -6.94 6.86
C TYR A 33 5.78 -7.80 8.00
N ALA A 34 6.09 -9.07 7.74
CA ALA A 34 6.70 -9.95 8.72
C ALA A 34 8.00 -9.36 9.31
N SER A 35 8.81 -8.69 8.47
CA SER A 35 10.06 -8.07 8.91
C SER A 35 9.87 -6.85 9.81
N ILE A 36 8.78 -6.08 9.65
CA ILE A 36 8.53 -4.84 10.42
C ILE A 36 7.49 -5.00 11.53
N ARG A 37 6.72 -6.10 11.54
CA ARG A 37 5.60 -6.36 12.45
C ARG A 37 5.94 -6.15 13.92
N HIS A 38 7.17 -6.47 14.32
CA HIS A 38 7.66 -6.32 15.68
C HIS A 38 7.60 -4.86 16.20
N ALA A 39 7.59 -3.87 15.30
CA ALA A 39 7.43 -2.46 15.61
C ALA A 39 5.99 -2.05 15.97
N LYS A 40 5.00 -2.95 15.83
CA LYS A 40 3.57 -2.71 16.12
C LYS A 40 3.05 -1.40 15.50
N PRO A 41 3.18 -1.21 14.16
CA PRO A 41 2.68 0.00 13.52
C PRO A 41 1.16 0.13 13.71
N MET A 42 0.68 1.38 13.79
CA MET A 42 -0.76 1.64 13.80
C MET A 42 -1.39 1.27 12.45
N CYS A 43 -0.67 1.55 11.36
CA CYS A 43 -1.11 1.27 10.00
C CYS A 43 0.07 0.87 9.12
N VAL A 44 -0.16 -0.10 8.25
CA VAL A 44 0.78 -0.49 7.19
C VAL A 44 0.10 -0.33 5.84
N GLY A 45 0.85 -0.23 4.75
CA GLY A 45 0.22 -0.16 3.44
C GLY A 45 1.17 -0.15 2.27
N LEU A 46 0.57 0.03 1.09
CA LEU A 46 1.29 0.15 -0.17
C LEU A 46 1.13 1.54 -0.78
N ASN A 47 2.20 2.02 -1.41
CA ASN A 47 2.16 3.29 -2.13
C ASN A 47 3.02 3.33 -3.38
N CYS A 48 2.68 4.25 -4.27
CA CYS A 48 3.44 4.58 -5.48
C CYS A 48 3.59 3.38 -6.44
N ALA A 49 4.41 3.53 -7.48
CA ALA A 49 4.81 2.58 -8.52
C ALA A 49 3.69 2.01 -9.41
N LEU A 50 2.55 1.65 -8.83
CA LEU A 50 1.44 0.97 -9.46
C LEU A 50 0.15 1.77 -9.27
N GLY A 51 -0.76 1.66 -10.25
CA GLY A 51 -2.14 2.09 -10.08
C GLY A 51 -2.97 1.08 -9.29
N ALA A 52 -4.11 1.51 -8.74
CA ALA A 52 -4.96 0.68 -7.88
C ALA A 52 -5.31 -0.68 -8.50
N LYS A 53 -5.70 -0.72 -9.80
CA LYS A 53 -6.00 -1.98 -10.51
C LYS A 53 -4.86 -3.00 -10.46
N HIS A 54 -3.61 -2.53 -10.53
CA HIS A 54 -2.41 -3.36 -10.51
C HIS A 54 -2.03 -3.77 -9.08
N MET A 55 -2.42 -2.97 -8.07
CA MET A 55 -2.18 -3.26 -6.66
C MET A 55 -3.13 -4.30 -6.07
N THR A 56 -4.33 -4.50 -6.64
CA THR A 56 -5.37 -5.43 -6.16
C THR A 56 -4.85 -6.78 -5.63
N PRO A 57 -4.08 -7.58 -6.39
CA PRO A 57 -3.62 -8.88 -5.90
C PRO A 57 -2.66 -8.77 -4.70
N PHE A 58 -1.95 -7.65 -4.55
CA PHE A 58 -1.02 -7.43 -3.44
C PHE A 58 -1.74 -6.93 -2.20
N VAL A 59 -2.74 -6.06 -2.39
CA VAL A 59 -3.61 -5.57 -1.30
C VAL A 59 -4.41 -6.72 -0.71
N GLU A 60 -4.99 -7.60 -1.55
CA GLU A 60 -5.70 -8.78 -1.08
C GLU A 60 -4.81 -9.72 -0.25
N LYS A 61 -3.55 -9.91 -0.65
CA LYS A 61 -2.62 -10.76 0.10
C LYS A 61 -2.25 -10.14 1.44
N LEU A 62 -1.94 -8.84 1.44
CA LEU A 62 -1.62 -8.11 2.67
C LEU A 62 -2.79 -8.07 3.65
N SER A 63 -4.02 -7.83 3.17
CA SER A 63 -5.21 -7.78 4.03
C SER A 63 -5.49 -9.08 4.77
N LYS A 64 -4.95 -10.20 4.29
CA LYS A 64 -5.05 -11.52 4.94
C LYS A 64 -3.98 -11.77 6.02
N CYS A 65 -2.90 -10.97 6.09
CA CYS A 65 -1.79 -11.23 7.01
C CYS A 65 -1.47 -10.09 8.00
N VAL A 66 -1.88 -8.86 7.71
CA VAL A 66 -1.65 -7.71 8.59
C VAL A 66 -2.60 -7.71 9.79
N GLU A 67 -2.09 -7.35 10.97
CA GLU A 67 -2.89 -7.25 12.21
C GLU A 67 -3.28 -5.82 12.59
N CYS A 68 -2.70 -4.85 11.91
CA CYS A 68 -2.95 -3.43 12.09
C CYS A 68 -3.84 -2.91 10.96
N PHE A 69 -4.14 -1.60 10.97
CA PHE A 69 -4.85 -0.99 9.85
C PHE A 69 -4.05 -1.13 8.54
N LEU A 70 -4.78 -1.24 7.42
CA LEU A 70 -4.21 -1.31 6.08
C LEU A 70 -4.59 -0.06 5.28
N HIS A 71 -3.60 0.63 4.71
CA HIS A 71 -3.80 1.76 3.79
C HIS A 71 -3.27 1.47 2.39
N VAL A 72 -3.78 2.20 1.40
CA VAL A 72 -3.19 2.29 0.06
C VAL A 72 -3.23 3.73 -0.43
N TYR A 73 -2.16 4.21 -1.06
CA TYR A 73 -2.22 5.40 -1.90
C TYR A 73 -1.47 5.17 -3.22
N SER A 74 -2.24 4.80 -4.23
CA SER A 74 -1.74 4.34 -5.54
C SER A 74 -1.47 5.51 -6.49
N ASN A 75 -0.68 5.27 -7.53
CA ASN A 75 -0.58 6.23 -8.63
C ASN A 75 -1.88 6.30 -9.44
N ALA A 76 -2.05 7.37 -10.22
CA ALA A 76 -3.11 7.52 -11.22
C ALA A 76 -2.83 6.63 -12.46
N GLY A 77 -2.74 5.32 -12.25
CA GLY A 77 -2.30 4.35 -13.24
C GLY A 77 -0.78 4.22 -13.32
N LEU A 78 -0.30 3.65 -14.42
CA LEU A 78 1.13 3.60 -14.74
C LEU A 78 1.53 4.90 -15.48
N PRO A 79 2.79 5.36 -15.34
CA PRO A 79 3.25 6.51 -16.08
C PRO A 79 3.22 6.24 -17.59
N ASN A 80 2.77 7.21 -18.37
CA ASN A 80 2.79 7.15 -19.83
C ASN A 80 4.19 7.46 -20.38
N ALA A 81 4.37 7.33 -21.70
CA ALA A 81 5.66 7.55 -22.36
C ALA A 81 6.21 9.00 -22.23
N MET A 82 5.34 9.95 -21.88
CA MET A 82 5.70 11.35 -21.64
C MET A 82 6.00 11.64 -20.15
N GLY A 83 5.96 10.62 -19.29
CA GLY A 83 6.16 10.75 -17.85
C GLY A 83 4.95 11.30 -17.07
N GLY A 84 3.79 11.42 -17.73
CA GLY A 84 2.53 11.82 -17.11
C GLY A 84 1.66 10.63 -16.70
N TYR A 85 0.46 10.92 -16.20
CA TYR A 85 -0.53 9.92 -15.81
C TYR A 85 -1.87 10.23 -16.49
N ASP A 86 -2.50 9.19 -17.05
CA ASP A 86 -3.70 9.33 -17.88
C ASP A 86 -5.00 8.99 -17.14
N GLU A 87 -4.95 8.30 -15.98
CA GLU A 87 -6.17 8.01 -15.21
C GLU A 87 -6.73 9.30 -14.59
N SER A 88 -8.02 9.54 -14.83
CA SER A 88 -8.76 10.65 -14.23
C SER A 88 -9.11 10.39 -12.77
N PRO A 89 -9.55 11.41 -12.01
CA PRO A 89 -10.06 11.21 -10.65
C PRO A 89 -11.19 10.16 -10.55
N ASP A 90 -12.08 10.13 -11.56
CA ASP A 90 -13.17 9.15 -11.61
C ASP A 90 -12.63 7.72 -11.84
N ASP A 91 -11.65 7.56 -12.72
CA ASP A 91 -10.99 6.26 -12.95
C ASP A 91 -10.31 5.74 -11.68
N MET A 92 -9.61 6.63 -10.96
CA MET A 92 -8.98 6.30 -9.68
C MET A 92 -10.01 5.91 -8.63
N ALA A 93 -11.12 6.64 -8.52
CA ALA A 93 -12.18 6.34 -7.57
C ALA A 93 -12.81 4.97 -7.85
N GLN A 94 -13.11 4.66 -9.12
CA GLN A 94 -13.66 3.35 -9.50
C GLN A 94 -12.67 2.21 -9.23
N ALA A 95 -11.38 2.42 -9.53
CA ALA A 95 -10.37 1.40 -9.29
C ALA A 95 -10.18 1.10 -7.79
N ASN A 96 -10.20 2.13 -6.94
CA ASN A 96 -10.06 1.97 -5.49
C ASN A 96 -11.31 1.38 -4.82
N LYS A 97 -12.50 1.55 -5.42
CA LYS A 97 -13.77 1.04 -4.88
C LYS A 97 -13.72 -0.45 -4.53
N VAL A 98 -13.04 -1.24 -5.36
CA VAL A 98 -12.86 -2.68 -5.18
C VAL A 98 -12.27 -3.01 -3.81
N PHE A 99 -11.34 -2.19 -3.30
CA PHE A 99 -10.70 -2.45 -2.02
C PHE A 99 -11.68 -2.34 -0.84
N PHE A 100 -12.59 -1.36 -0.90
CA PHE A 100 -13.60 -1.14 0.14
C PHE A 100 -14.75 -2.15 0.03
N GLU A 101 -15.18 -2.50 -1.18
CA GLU A 101 -16.21 -3.53 -1.41
C GLU A 101 -15.78 -4.90 -0.87
N ASN A 102 -14.48 -5.20 -0.92
CA ASN A 102 -13.93 -6.42 -0.33
C ASN A 102 -13.53 -6.27 1.16
N GLY A 103 -13.68 -5.09 1.76
CA GLY A 103 -13.34 -4.82 3.16
C GLY A 103 -11.85 -4.95 3.48
N TRP A 104 -10.96 -4.70 2.51
CA TRP A 104 -9.52 -4.89 2.68
C TRP A 104 -8.80 -3.69 3.31
N LEU A 105 -9.32 -2.48 3.15
CA LEU A 105 -8.64 -1.24 3.58
C LEU A 105 -9.39 -0.50 4.68
N ASN A 106 -8.61 0.23 5.46
CA ASN A 106 -9.07 1.20 6.45
C ASN A 106 -8.88 2.65 5.97
N MET A 107 -7.95 2.88 5.03
CA MET A 107 -7.65 4.18 4.45
C MET A 107 -7.24 4.05 2.98
N VAL A 108 -7.65 5.02 2.16
CA VAL A 108 -7.17 5.18 0.78
C VAL A 108 -6.72 6.62 0.54
N GLY A 109 -5.81 6.82 -0.43
CA GLY A 109 -5.40 8.12 -0.93
C GLY A 109 -4.92 8.09 -2.37
#